data_AF-A0AAN6I6B7-F1
#
_entry.id   AF-A0AAN6I6B7-F1
#
_cell.length_a   1.000
_cell.length_b   1.000
_cell.length_c   1.000
_cell.angle_alpha   90.00
_cell.angle_beta   90.00
_cell.angle_gamma   90.00
#
_symmetry.space_group_name_H-M   'P 1'
#
loop_
_entity.id
_entity.type
_entity.pdbx_description
1 polymer ?
#
loop_
_entity_poly.entity_id
_entity_poly.type
_entity_poly.pdbx_seq_one_letter_code
_entity_poly.pdbx_strand_id
1 'polypeptide(L)'
;MLRIQLTYRAGDYEIKPKKKRHGRRKWINVIGITIAVVVVFLLFRSRKPAKFVPQIENSEPAPPESKLWPKETSIPEEDGDAWPDTVEFYDLEEFQGTANGRENKEIVLLLVPLRNAAKVLPLMFRNMMNMTYDHSLIDIAFLVSDCSEDDTTLETLFEYSQAMQKGTLLELLDKKESNTPSGAIVGSSDLYLQYMPQDYVDNVRKAYSPPYHSEYTKPFRSVQIYQKDFGQVIGQGFSDRHDVKVQGIRRKLMGRARNWLLSTALKPYHSWVYWRDVDIETSPGDILEHMMKFSPAFDVVVPNVWRPLPTFLGNEQPYDLNSWIESKEGLELAKTLNEDDVIVEGYAEYPTWRVHLAYIREPNGNPDEIVDLDGVGGVSILAKAKVFRQGSNFPAFTFMNHAETEAFGKLSKQMGFRVGGLPHYTIWHIYEPSEDDLIQISRLERKKRRRLNKAGH
;
A
#
# COMPACT_ATOMS: atom_id res chain seq x y z
N MET A 1 -13.88 -8.71 -63.75
CA MET A 1 -13.32 -7.34 -63.88
C MET A 1 -13.69 -6.59 -62.62
N LEU A 2 -12.85 -5.99 -61.78
CA LEU A 2 -11.41 -5.74 -61.79
C LEU A 2 -10.99 -5.65 -60.30
N ARG A 3 -9.95 -6.39 -59.89
CA ARG A 3 -9.20 -6.16 -58.63
C ARG A 3 -8.15 -5.08 -58.93
N ILE A 4 -7.99 -4.09 -58.05
CA ILE A 4 -6.87 -3.15 -58.10
C ILE A 4 -6.00 -3.39 -56.85
N GLN A 5 -4.80 -3.91 -57.09
CA GLN A 5 -3.66 -3.90 -56.16
C GLN A 5 -3.00 -2.51 -56.21
N LEU A 6 -2.62 -1.97 -55.06
CA LEU A 6 -1.65 -0.87 -54.98
C LEU A 6 -0.51 -1.29 -54.04
N THR A 7 0.68 -1.27 -54.62
CA THR A 7 1.99 -1.58 -54.05
C THR A 7 2.55 -0.38 -53.29
N TYR A 8 3.11 -0.62 -52.10
CA TYR A 8 3.84 0.39 -51.34
C TYR A 8 5.35 0.30 -51.67
N ARG A 9 5.94 1.42 -52.11
CA ARG A 9 7.39 1.57 -52.32
C ARG A 9 8.05 2.04 -51.02
N ALA A 10 9.08 1.33 -50.57
CA ALA A 10 10.02 1.79 -49.57
C ALA A 10 10.99 2.80 -50.20
N GLY A 11 11.20 3.94 -49.54
CA GLY A 11 12.18 4.96 -49.93
C GLY A 11 13.27 5.05 -48.87
N ASP A 12 14.52 4.89 -49.32
CA ASP A 12 15.75 4.88 -48.53
C ASP A 12 16.07 6.26 -47.92
N TYR A 13 16.30 6.29 -46.59
CA TYR A 13 16.97 7.41 -45.92
C TYR A 13 18.32 6.94 -45.37
N GLU A 14 19.39 7.32 -46.08
CA GLU A 14 20.79 7.07 -45.73
C GLU A 14 21.24 7.98 -44.57
N ILE A 15 21.53 7.40 -43.39
CA ILE A 15 22.12 8.13 -42.26
C ILE A 15 23.64 8.06 -42.36
N LYS A 16 24.30 9.19 -42.67
CA LYS A 16 25.77 9.31 -42.68
C LYS A 16 26.35 9.33 -41.25
N PRO A 17 27.45 8.60 -40.95
CA PRO A 17 28.09 8.63 -39.64
C PRO A 17 28.94 9.90 -39.43
N LYS A 18 28.82 10.51 -38.24
CA LYS A 18 29.65 11.66 -37.80
C LYS A 18 31.11 11.23 -37.55
N LYS A 19 32.05 12.02 -38.07
CA LYS A 19 33.52 11.87 -37.90
C LYS A 19 33.93 11.94 -36.42
N LYS A 20 34.72 10.95 -35.96
CA LYS A 20 35.39 10.93 -34.65
C LYS A 20 36.61 11.86 -34.64
N ARG A 21 36.66 12.84 -33.74
CA ARG A 21 37.87 13.62 -33.41
C ARG A 21 38.77 12.77 -32.51
N HIS A 22 39.95 12.41 -33.00
CA HIS A 22 41.02 11.81 -32.20
C HIS A 22 41.75 12.90 -31.41
N GLY A 23 41.84 12.74 -30.08
CA GLY A 23 42.56 13.66 -29.19
C GLY A 23 42.99 12.95 -27.91
N ARG A 24 44.31 12.93 -27.67
CA ARG A 24 45.05 12.42 -26.51
C ARG A 24 44.27 12.45 -25.18
N ARG A 25 43.72 11.31 -24.74
CA ARG A 25 43.26 11.11 -23.34
C ARG A 25 43.43 9.68 -22.79
N LYS A 26 44.13 8.78 -23.50
CA LYS A 26 44.24 7.35 -23.12
C LYS A 26 45.39 6.98 -22.18
N TRP A 27 46.33 7.88 -21.89
CA TRP A 27 47.51 7.53 -21.06
C TRP A 27 47.39 7.90 -19.57
N ILE A 28 46.41 8.73 -19.17
CA ILE A 28 46.25 9.15 -17.77
C ILE A 28 45.41 8.14 -16.96
N ASN A 29 44.48 7.43 -17.59
CA ASN A 29 43.58 6.51 -16.88
C ASN A 29 44.24 5.15 -16.51
N VAL A 30 45.29 4.73 -17.22
CA VAL A 30 45.97 3.45 -16.92
C VAL A 30 46.87 3.57 -15.70
N ILE A 31 47.48 4.73 -15.47
CA ILE A 31 48.35 4.97 -14.30
C ILE A 31 47.51 5.10 -13.02
N GLY A 32 46.35 5.77 -13.08
CA GLY A 32 45.44 5.92 -11.93
C GLY A 32 44.82 4.61 -11.45
N ILE A 33 44.43 3.72 -12.37
CA ILE A 33 43.85 2.40 -12.02
C ILE A 33 44.91 1.49 -11.39
N THR A 34 46.16 1.57 -11.85
CA THR A 34 47.25 0.74 -11.32
C THR A 34 47.64 1.16 -9.89
N ILE A 35 47.65 2.47 -9.59
CA ILE A 35 47.94 2.98 -8.25
C ILE A 35 46.80 2.63 -7.27
N ALA A 36 45.54 2.72 -7.69
CA ALA A 36 44.40 2.34 -6.85
C ALA A 36 44.39 0.85 -6.49
N VAL A 37 44.72 -0.03 -7.44
CA VAL A 37 44.82 -1.48 -7.19
C VAL A 37 45.99 -1.82 -6.26
N VAL A 38 47.14 -1.13 -6.39
CA VAL A 38 48.29 -1.34 -5.49
C VAL A 38 48.00 -0.84 -4.06
N VAL A 39 47.30 0.29 -3.90
CA VAL A 39 46.93 0.81 -2.57
C VAL A 39 45.89 -0.10 -1.89
N VAL A 40 44.89 -0.60 -2.62
CA VAL A 40 43.94 -1.59 -2.08
C VAL A 40 44.66 -2.90 -1.75
N PHE A 41 45.56 -3.38 -2.61
CA PHE A 41 46.32 -4.60 -2.35
C PHE A 41 47.28 -4.47 -1.16
N LEU A 42 47.88 -3.30 -0.93
CA LEU A 42 48.73 -3.03 0.23
C LEU A 42 47.92 -2.84 1.53
N LEU A 43 46.72 -2.27 1.47
CA LEU A 43 45.82 -2.17 2.62
C LEU A 43 45.26 -3.54 3.06
N PHE A 44 45.11 -4.49 2.13
CA PHE A 44 44.72 -5.87 2.43
C PHE A 44 45.89 -6.79 2.85
N ARG A 45 47.15 -6.40 2.62
CA ARG A 45 48.32 -7.25 2.92
C ARG A 45 48.77 -7.23 4.38
N SER A 46 48.18 -6.35 5.22
CA SER A 46 48.62 -6.17 6.62
C SER A 46 47.61 -6.57 7.69
N ARG A 47 46.52 -7.26 7.35
CA ARG A 47 45.65 -7.90 8.35
C ARG A 47 45.86 -9.40 8.33
N LYS A 48 46.72 -9.91 9.24
CA LYS A 48 46.75 -11.33 9.56
C LYS A 48 45.33 -11.74 9.99
N PRO A 49 44.76 -12.84 9.47
CA PRO A 49 43.50 -13.35 9.98
C PRO A 49 43.71 -13.72 11.45
N ALA A 50 42.94 -13.12 12.34
CA ALA A 50 42.90 -13.58 13.72
C ALA A 50 42.31 -15.00 13.70
N LYS A 51 43.15 -16.00 13.94
CA LYS A 51 42.69 -17.37 14.17
C LYS A 51 41.92 -17.36 15.48
N PHE A 52 40.60 -17.29 15.39
CA PHE A 52 39.75 -17.65 16.51
C PHE A 52 39.82 -19.17 16.66
N VAL A 53 40.69 -19.62 17.55
CA VAL A 53 40.71 -21.01 18.03
C VAL A 53 39.78 -21.02 19.24
N PRO A 54 38.65 -21.74 19.22
CA PRO A 54 37.86 -21.94 20.42
C PRO A 54 38.75 -22.73 21.38
N GLN A 55 39.08 -22.16 22.54
CA GLN A 55 39.54 -22.98 23.65
C GLN A 55 38.33 -23.75 24.15
N ILE A 56 38.26 -25.02 23.77
CA ILE A 56 37.43 -25.99 24.45
C ILE A 56 38.12 -26.22 25.80
N GLU A 57 37.71 -25.46 26.81
CA GLU A 57 37.86 -25.93 28.17
C GLU A 57 37.01 -27.19 28.28
N ASN A 58 37.65 -28.31 28.62
CA ASN A 58 36.95 -29.53 29.00
C ASN A 58 36.11 -29.20 30.23
N SER A 59 34.83 -28.92 30.05
CA SER A 59 33.90 -28.85 31.16
C SER A 59 33.79 -30.25 31.78
N GLU A 60 33.88 -30.29 33.11
CA GLU A 60 33.68 -31.49 33.92
C GLU A 60 32.39 -32.24 33.53
N PRO A 61 32.34 -33.58 33.71
CA PRO A 61 31.12 -34.33 33.42
C PRO A 61 29.96 -33.80 34.27
N ALA A 62 28.79 -33.69 33.64
CA ALA A 62 27.57 -33.23 34.29
C ALA A 62 27.30 -34.04 35.58
N PRO A 63 26.90 -33.38 36.68
CA PRO A 63 26.58 -34.09 37.91
C PRO A 63 25.32 -34.96 37.70
N PRO A 64 25.19 -36.08 38.43
CA PRO A 64 24.12 -37.04 38.20
C PRO A 64 22.74 -36.39 38.39
N GLU A 65 21.82 -36.69 37.47
CA GLU A 65 20.41 -36.30 37.48
C GLU A 65 19.72 -36.79 38.76
N SER A 66 19.78 -35.99 39.84
CA SER A 66 18.86 -36.13 40.99
C SER A 66 18.90 -34.97 41.99
N LYS A 67 19.57 -33.84 41.71
CA LYS A 67 19.66 -32.71 42.66
C LYS A 67 19.56 -31.32 42.03
N LEU A 68 18.68 -31.13 41.03
CA LEU A 68 18.46 -29.81 40.43
C LEU A 68 17.05 -29.22 40.59
N TRP A 69 16.19 -29.85 41.39
CA TRP A 69 14.88 -29.29 41.73
C TRP A 69 14.81 -29.12 43.24
N PRO A 70 14.54 -27.91 43.76
CA PRO A 70 14.13 -27.77 45.15
C PRO A 70 12.93 -28.70 45.38
N LYS A 71 12.95 -29.46 46.47
CA LYS A 71 11.73 -30.15 46.93
C LYS A 71 10.62 -29.11 46.98
N GLU A 72 9.47 -29.46 46.39
CA GLU A 72 8.22 -28.70 46.43
C GLU A 72 8.08 -28.02 47.80
N THR A 73 8.37 -26.71 47.82
CA THR A 73 7.83 -25.85 48.85
C THR A 73 6.33 -25.90 48.64
N SER A 74 5.64 -26.53 49.58
CA SER A 74 4.19 -26.52 49.68
C SER A 74 3.68 -25.12 49.36
N ILE A 75 2.90 -25.03 48.27
CA ILE A 75 2.17 -23.83 47.91
C ILE A 75 1.32 -23.48 49.13
N PRO A 76 1.43 -22.26 49.69
CA PRO A 76 0.55 -21.86 50.78
C PRO A 76 -0.90 -22.01 50.31
N GLU A 77 -1.65 -22.90 50.96
CA GLU A 77 -3.11 -22.89 50.88
C GLU A 77 -3.58 -21.69 51.68
N GLU A 78 -3.75 -20.54 51.03
CA GLU A 78 -4.47 -19.40 51.63
C GLU A 78 -5.13 -18.53 50.54
N ASP A 79 -6.46 -18.60 50.53
CA ASP A 79 -7.45 -17.55 50.28
C ASP A 79 -7.29 -16.62 49.06
N GLY A 80 -8.13 -16.90 48.04
CA GLY A 80 -8.67 -15.90 47.13
C GLY A 80 -8.11 -15.94 45.71
N ASP A 81 -9.00 -16.15 44.74
CA ASP A 81 -8.79 -16.05 43.30
C ASP A 81 -8.33 -14.64 42.85
N ALA A 82 -7.15 -14.19 43.27
CA ALA A 82 -6.57 -12.91 42.88
C ALA A 82 -5.31 -13.15 42.04
N TRP A 83 -5.51 -13.36 40.74
CA TRP A 83 -4.43 -13.16 39.78
C TRP A 83 -3.90 -11.72 39.92
N PRO A 84 -2.60 -11.48 39.79
CA PRO A 84 -2.07 -10.12 39.83
C PRO A 84 -2.77 -9.23 38.80
N ASP A 85 -2.99 -7.94 39.12
CA ASP A 85 -3.60 -6.93 38.23
C ASP A 85 -2.85 -6.75 36.88
N THR A 86 -1.68 -7.37 36.73
CA THR A 86 -0.84 -7.35 35.54
C THR A 86 -1.05 -8.56 34.61
N VAL A 87 -1.90 -9.52 35.00
CA VAL A 87 -2.21 -10.71 34.21
C VAL A 87 -3.49 -10.46 33.41
N GLU A 88 -3.36 -10.49 32.08
CA GLU A 88 -4.51 -10.40 31.17
C GLU A 88 -4.75 -11.78 30.52
N PHE A 89 -5.98 -12.26 30.60
CA PHE A 89 -6.43 -13.46 29.89
C PHE A 89 -7.22 -13.06 28.65
N TYR A 90 -6.96 -13.73 27.53
CA TYR A 90 -7.66 -13.52 26.27
C TYR A 90 -8.05 -14.86 25.67
N ASP A 91 -9.36 -15.10 25.55
CA ASP A 91 -9.89 -16.18 24.73
C ASP A 91 -10.05 -15.68 23.29
N LEU A 92 -9.26 -16.23 22.36
CA LEU A 92 -9.31 -15.81 20.96
C LEU A 92 -10.60 -16.23 20.24
N GLU A 93 -11.37 -17.17 20.79
CA GLU A 93 -12.68 -17.54 20.26
C GLU A 93 -13.72 -16.41 20.42
N GLU A 94 -13.48 -15.45 21.32
CA GLU A 94 -14.34 -14.27 21.48
C GLU A 94 -14.10 -13.20 20.39
N PHE A 95 -13.01 -13.32 19.61
CA PHE A 95 -12.56 -12.28 18.66
C PHE A 95 -12.47 -12.80 17.21
N GLN A 96 -13.53 -13.45 16.72
CA GLN A 96 -13.53 -14.15 15.42
C GLN A 96 -13.89 -13.27 14.22
N GLY A 97 -14.56 -12.13 14.44
CA GLY A 97 -15.08 -11.27 13.38
C GLY A 97 -16.38 -11.83 12.75
N THR A 98 -17.48 -11.10 12.87
CA THR A 98 -18.81 -11.51 12.40
C THR A 98 -19.48 -10.44 11.52
N ALA A 99 -20.62 -10.80 10.92
CA ALA A 99 -21.38 -9.89 10.07
C ALA A 99 -22.02 -8.72 10.83
N ASN A 100 -22.20 -8.86 12.15
CA ASN A 100 -22.83 -7.87 13.02
C ASN A 100 -21.77 -7.23 13.93
N GLY A 101 -20.63 -6.84 13.34
CA GLY A 101 -19.47 -6.39 14.11
C GLY A 101 -19.78 -5.20 15.02
N ARG A 102 -20.61 -4.26 14.55
CA ARG A 102 -21.04 -3.09 15.34
C ARG A 102 -21.85 -3.51 16.57
N GLU A 103 -22.87 -4.33 16.38
CA GLU A 103 -23.76 -4.81 17.45
C GLU A 103 -22.98 -5.62 18.49
N ASN A 104 -22.03 -6.42 18.01
CA ASN A 104 -21.14 -7.25 18.83
C ASN A 104 -19.95 -6.49 19.42
N LYS A 105 -19.84 -5.18 19.17
CA LYS A 105 -18.74 -4.32 19.62
C LYS A 105 -17.34 -4.83 19.24
N GLU A 106 -17.26 -5.40 18.04
CA GLU A 106 -16.02 -5.98 17.53
C GLU A 106 -15.00 -4.90 17.19
N ILE A 107 -13.76 -5.10 17.65
CA ILE A 107 -12.70 -4.10 17.52
C ILE A 107 -11.97 -4.30 16.20
N VAL A 108 -11.84 -3.21 15.46
CA VAL A 108 -11.13 -3.12 14.18
C VAL A 108 -9.75 -2.50 14.40
N LEU A 109 -8.72 -3.14 13.89
CA LEU A 109 -7.38 -2.55 13.75
C LEU A 109 -7.21 -1.96 12.36
N LEU A 110 -7.24 -0.64 12.23
CA LEU A 110 -6.95 0.09 11.00
C LEU A 110 -5.44 0.32 10.85
N LEU A 111 -4.86 -0.20 9.78
CA LEU A 111 -3.43 -0.11 9.47
C LEU A 111 -3.19 0.74 8.23
N VAL A 112 -2.37 1.79 8.37
CA VAL A 112 -2.07 2.75 7.31
C VAL A 112 -0.56 2.94 7.17
N PRO A 113 0.07 2.36 6.13
CA PRO A 113 1.47 2.67 5.81
C PRO A 113 1.57 4.05 5.13
N LEU A 114 2.58 4.83 5.51
CA LEU A 114 2.78 6.20 5.07
C LEU A 114 4.21 6.42 4.60
N ARG A 115 4.34 7.09 3.45
CA ARG A 115 5.60 7.56 2.89
C ARG A 115 5.36 8.84 2.11
N ASN A 116 6.04 9.93 2.47
CA ASN A 116 5.91 11.22 1.80
C ASN A 116 4.45 11.67 1.63
N ALA A 117 3.63 11.45 2.66
CA ALA A 117 2.19 11.56 2.60
C ALA A 117 1.64 12.89 3.15
N ALA A 118 2.50 13.81 3.63
CA ALA A 118 2.09 15.06 4.29
C ALA A 118 0.97 15.83 3.55
N LYS A 119 1.03 15.87 2.21
CA LYS A 119 0.06 16.57 1.35
C LYS A 119 -1.31 15.88 1.29
N VAL A 120 -1.36 14.56 1.39
CA VAL A 120 -2.60 13.77 1.27
C VAL A 120 -3.26 13.50 2.63
N LEU A 121 -2.55 13.74 3.74
CA LEU A 121 -3.10 13.55 5.09
C LEU A 121 -4.43 14.27 5.35
N PRO A 122 -4.67 15.54 4.93
CA PRO A 122 -5.97 16.18 5.12
C PRO A 122 -7.13 15.36 4.55
N LEU A 123 -6.94 14.82 3.34
CA LEU A 123 -7.92 13.98 2.66
C LEU A 123 -8.10 12.64 3.37
N MET A 124 -7.00 11.97 3.73
CA MET A 124 -7.04 10.73 4.50
C MET A 124 -7.85 10.88 5.79
N PHE A 125 -7.60 11.94 6.56
CA PHE A 125 -8.30 12.18 7.82
C PHE A 125 -9.78 12.49 7.61
N ARG A 126 -10.16 13.28 6.60
CA ARG A 126 -11.58 13.50 6.25
C ARG A 126 -12.27 12.19 5.89
N ASN A 127 -11.60 11.37 5.08
CA ASN A 127 -12.11 10.08 4.66
C ASN A 127 -12.23 9.08 5.82
N MET A 128 -11.28 9.08 6.76
CA MET A 128 -11.35 8.28 7.98
C MET A 128 -12.49 8.70 8.89
N MET A 129 -12.67 10.00 9.11
CA MET A 129 -13.78 10.54 9.90
C MET A 129 -15.15 10.21 9.28
N ASN A 130 -15.22 10.02 7.96
CA ASN A 130 -16.45 9.66 7.25
C ASN A 130 -16.86 8.18 7.40
N MET A 131 -16.06 7.35 8.07
CA MET A 131 -16.47 5.97 8.37
C MET A 131 -17.60 6.00 9.41
N THR A 132 -18.68 5.30 9.15
CA THR A 132 -19.82 5.32 10.06
C THR A 132 -19.64 4.38 11.23
N TYR A 133 -18.82 3.32 11.12
CA TYR A 133 -18.50 2.38 12.20
C TYR A 133 -18.10 3.13 13.48
N ASP A 134 -18.47 2.60 14.64
CA ASP A 134 -18.20 3.29 15.90
C ASP A 134 -16.69 3.51 16.10
N HIS A 135 -16.24 4.77 16.09
CA HIS A 135 -14.82 5.11 16.20
C HIS A 135 -14.20 4.61 17.51
N SER A 136 -14.99 4.45 18.59
CA SER A 136 -14.53 3.86 19.85
C SER A 136 -14.24 2.35 19.78
N LEU A 137 -14.51 1.73 18.63
CA LEU A 137 -14.17 0.35 18.30
C LEU A 137 -13.05 0.25 17.24
N ILE A 138 -12.40 1.36 16.88
CA ILE A 138 -11.34 1.37 15.88
C ILE A 138 -10.02 1.80 16.53
N ASP A 139 -9.08 0.86 16.61
CA ASP A 139 -7.68 1.14 16.90
C ASP A 139 -6.96 1.48 15.60
N ILE A 140 -6.20 2.58 15.57
CA ILE A 140 -5.43 2.99 14.40
C ILE A 140 -3.95 2.78 14.67
N ALA A 141 -3.23 2.21 13.69
CA ALA A 141 -1.78 2.21 13.69
C ALA A 141 -1.22 2.70 12.35
N PHE A 142 -0.38 3.74 12.44
CA PHE A 142 0.35 4.32 11.32
C PHE A 142 1.80 3.84 11.31
N LEU A 143 2.34 3.61 10.11
CA LEU A 143 3.78 3.41 9.91
C LEU A 143 4.32 4.50 8.98
N VAL A 144 5.15 5.41 9.50
CA VAL A 144 5.91 6.36 8.69
C VAL A 144 7.26 5.73 8.34
N SER A 145 7.53 5.55 7.04
CA SER A 145 8.68 4.78 6.56
C SER A 145 9.28 5.37 5.28
N ASP A 146 10.62 5.37 5.20
CA ASP A 146 11.41 5.70 4.02
C ASP A 146 11.06 7.07 3.39
N CYS A 147 10.70 8.04 4.22
CA CYS A 147 10.43 9.42 3.82
C CYS A 147 11.71 10.15 3.36
N SER A 148 11.57 11.16 2.50
CA SER A 148 12.71 12.02 2.12
C SER A 148 13.12 12.94 3.27
N GLU A 149 14.36 13.46 3.22
CA GLU A 149 14.91 14.32 4.29
C GLU A 149 14.11 15.62 4.50
N ASP A 150 13.38 16.08 3.48
CA ASP A 150 12.57 17.29 3.48
C ASP A 150 11.07 17.04 3.73
N ASP A 151 10.69 15.79 3.97
CA ASP A 151 9.30 15.41 4.20
C ASP A 151 8.82 15.73 5.62
N THR A 152 7.55 16.12 5.75
CA THR A 152 6.92 16.51 7.03
C THR A 152 5.75 15.61 7.42
N THR A 153 5.73 14.37 6.91
CA THR A 153 4.62 13.43 7.13
C THR A 153 4.44 13.14 8.62
N LEU A 154 5.52 12.92 9.36
CA LEU A 154 5.45 12.56 10.77
C LEU A 154 4.86 13.69 11.62
N GLU A 155 5.35 14.91 11.42
CA GLU A 155 4.90 16.11 12.15
C GLU A 155 3.43 16.41 11.85
N THR A 156 3.06 16.36 10.58
CA THR A 156 1.68 16.61 10.13
C THR A 156 0.72 15.54 10.65
N LEU A 157 1.14 14.27 10.60
CA LEU A 157 0.37 13.14 11.14
C LEU A 157 0.15 13.28 12.63
N PHE A 158 1.20 13.66 13.39
CA PHE A 158 1.10 13.86 14.83
C PHE A 158 0.15 15.00 15.18
N GLU A 159 0.25 16.15 14.49
CA GLU A 159 -0.65 17.30 14.67
C GLU A 159 -2.12 16.89 14.46
N TYR A 160 -2.41 16.24 13.34
CA TYR A 160 -3.78 15.84 13.01
C TYR A 160 -4.31 14.72 13.91
N SER A 161 -3.48 13.74 14.27
CA SER A 161 -3.88 12.70 15.22
C SER A 161 -4.22 13.29 16.59
N GLN A 162 -3.46 14.27 17.05
CA GLN A 162 -3.75 14.94 18.31
C GLN A 162 -5.04 15.76 18.24
N ALA A 163 -5.25 16.50 17.15
CA ALA A 163 -6.48 17.26 16.95
C ALA A 163 -7.71 16.33 16.83
N MET A 164 -7.56 15.16 16.20
CA MET A 164 -8.60 14.15 16.05
C MET A 164 -9.02 13.59 17.41
N GLN A 165 -8.04 13.23 18.24
CA GLN A 165 -8.29 12.73 19.59
C GLN A 165 -8.91 13.78 20.52
N LYS A 166 -8.69 15.07 20.25
CA LYS A 166 -9.33 16.20 20.97
C LYS A 166 -10.70 16.61 20.40
N GLY A 167 -11.14 16.03 19.28
CA GLY A 167 -12.37 16.44 18.59
C GLY A 167 -12.30 17.79 17.87
N THR A 168 -11.10 18.36 17.69
CA THR A 168 -10.89 19.69 17.07
C THR A 168 -10.33 19.61 15.65
N LEU A 169 -10.20 18.40 15.08
CA LEU A 169 -9.58 18.20 13.77
C LEU A 169 -10.36 18.86 12.63
N LEU A 170 -11.69 18.79 12.64
CA LEU A 170 -12.51 19.41 11.59
C LEU A 170 -12.25 20.92 11.50
N GLU A 171 -12.24 21.61 12.65
CA GLU A 171 -11.93 23.05 12.71
C GLU A 171 -10.52 23.37 12.22
N LEU A 172 -9.54 22.51 12.55
CA LEU A 172 -8.16 22.65 12.11
C LEU A 172 -8.05 22.52 10.58
N LEU A 173 -8.72 21.52 10.00
CA LEU A 173 -8.73 21.28 8.56
C LEU A 173 -9.43 22.42 7.81
N ASP A 174 -10.62 22.83 8.25
CA ASP A 174 -11.38 23.94 7.66
C ASP A 174 -10.59 25.26 7.74
N LYS A 175 -9.89 25.50 8.85
CA LYS A 175 -9.01 26.66 8.99
C LYS A 175 -7.83 26.61 8.01
N LYS A 176 -7.17 25.47 7.84
CA LYS A 176 -6.08 25.31 6.86
C LYS A 176 -6.57 25.48 5.41
N GLU A 177 -7.76 24.97 5.09
CA GLU A 177 -8.37 25.15 3.77
C GLU A 177 -8.77 26.62 3.53
N SER A 178 -9.35 27.31 4.52
CA SER A 178 -9.75 28.72 4.41
C SER A 178 -8.57 29.70 4.26
N ASN A 179 -7.43 29.38 4.87
CA ASN A 179 -6.17 30.12 4.72
C ASN A 179 -5.48 29.86 3.37
N THR A 180 -5.91 28.82 2.65
CA THR A 180 -5.53 28.61 1.26
C THR A 180 -6.46 29.47 0.41
N PRO A 181 -5.96 30.40 -0.43
CA PRO A 181 -6.85 31.36 -1.09
C PRO A 181 -7.93 30.63 -1.90
N SER A 182 -9.20 30.96 -1.66
CA SER A 182 -10.35 30.37 -2.35
C SER A 182 -10.22 30.55 -3.87
N GLY A 183 -10.05 29.46 -4.61
CA GLY A 183 -9.83 29.46 -6.06
C GLY A 183 -8.36 29.61 -6.49
N ALA A 184 -7.41 29.68 -5.56
CA ALA A 184 -6.00 29.50 -5.90
C ALA A 184 -5.76 28.04 -6.20
N ILE A 185 -5.72 27.73 -7.49
CA ILE A 185 -4.94 26.63 -8.02
C ILE A 185 -3.52 26.79 -7.43
N VAL A 186 -3.14 25.95 -6.47
CA VAL A 186 -1.87 26.09 -5.76
C VAL A 186 -0.78 25.48 -6.65
N GLY A 187 -0.48 26.17 -7.75
CA GLY A 187 0.51 25.75 -8.74
C GLY A 187 -0.08 24.98 -9.93
N SER A 188 0.79 24.52 -10.84
CA SER A 188 0.35 23.80 -12.04
C SER A 188 -0.32 22.44 -11.73
N SER A 189 -0.15 21.92 -10.52
CA SER A 189 -0.63 20.61 -10.09
C SER A 189 -2.12 20.56 -9.80
N ASP A 190 -2.81 21.65 -9.45
CA ASP A 190 -4.26 21.59 -9.15
C ASP A 190 -5.12 22.00 -10.35
N LEU A 191 -4.48 22.35 -11.48
CA LEU A 191 -5.17 22.75 -12.70
C LEU A 191 -6.07 21.63 -13.23
N TYR A 192 -5.74 20.37 -12.95
CA TYR A 192 -6.54 19.23 -13.42
C TYR A 192 -7.98 19.27 -12.89
N LEU A 193 -8.22 19.84 -11.71
CA LEU A 193 -9.56 19.96 -11.12
C LEU A 193 -10.54 20.68 -12.04
N GLN A 194 -10.07 21.63 -12.87
CA GLN A 194 -10.90 22.32 -13.87
C GLN A 194 -11.33 21.43 -15.04
N TYR A 195 -10.64 20.31 -15.22
CA TYR A 195 -10.87 19.36 -16.28
C TYR A 195 -11.56 18.10 -15.78
N MET A 196 -11.80 17.97 -14.48
CA MET A 196 -12.54 16.85 -13.90
C MET A 196 -14.04 16.96 -14.24
N PRO A 197 -14.76 15.83 -14.32
CA PRO A 197 -16.22 15.84 -14.43
C PRO A 197 -16.86 16.60 -13.26
N GLN A 198 -17.84 17.47 -13.56
CA GLN A 198 -18.42 18.36 -12.54
C GLN A 198 -19.22 17.59 -11.48
N ASP A 199 -19.96 16.57 -11.91
CA ASP A 199 -20.68 15.63 -11.05
C ASP A 199 -19.74 14.94 -10.06
N TYR A 200 -18.56 14.53 -10.50
CA TYR A 200 -17.52 14.01 -9.62
C TYR A 200 -17.04 15.04 -8.60
N VAL A 201 -16.71 16.27 -9.01
CA VAL A 201 -16.27 17.34 -8.10
C VAL A 201 -17.35 17.63 -7.04
N ASP A 202 -18.61 17.68 -7.48
CA ASP A 202 -19.75 17.90 -6.60
C ASP A 202 -19.94 16.74 -5.61
N ASN A 203 -19.72 15.49 -6.04
CA ASN A 203 -19.78 14.31 -5.19
C ASN A 203 -18.69 14.30 -4.12
N VAL A 204 -17.43 14.61 -4.48
CA VAL A 204 -16.31 14.73 -3.52
C VAL A 204 -16.62 15.82 -2.50
N ARG A 205 -17.07 16.99 -2.97
CA ARG A 205 -17.46 18.09 -2.09
C ARG A 205 -18.58 17.68 -1.13
N LYS A 206 -19.61 17.01 -1.64
CA LYS A 206 -20.76 16.54 -0.86
C LYS A 206 -20.35 15.50 0.19
N ALA A 207 -19.43 14.60 -0.15
CA ALA A 207 -18.95 13.55 0.76
C ALA A 207 -18.31 14.13 2.04
N TYR A 208 -17.74 15.33 1.96
CA TYR A 208 -17.06 15.99 3.09
C TYR A 208 -17.77 17.27 3.57
N SER A 209 -19.03 17.44 3.21
CA SER A 209 -19.87 18.57 3.63
C SER A 209 -20.94 18.12 4.64
N PRO A 210 -21.42 19.02 5.52
CA PRO A 210 -22.54 18.73 6.41
C PRO A 210 -23.82 18.32 5.66
N PRO A 211 -24.73 17.56 6.30
CA PRO A 211 -24.69 17.09 7.69
C PRO A 211 -23.74 15.90 7.88
N TYR A 212 -22.92 15.97 8.93
CA TYR A 212 -22.06 14.85 9.35
C TYR A 212 -22.85 13.84 10.20
N HIS A 213 -22.46 12.56 10.14
CA HIS A 213 -23.02 11.53 11.03
C HIS A 213 -22.49 11.67 12.47
N SER A 214 -23.14 11.00 13.43
CA SER A 214 -22.83 11.10 14.87
C SER A 214 -21.38 10.76 15.20
N GLU A 215 -20.79 9.81 14.47
CA GLU A 215 -19.41 9.38 14.72
C GLU A 215 -18.34 10.33 14.15
N TYR A 216 -18.68 11.27 13.25
CA TYR A 216 -17.69 11.94 12.40
C TYR A 216 -16.56 12.66 13.17
N THR A 217 -16.90 13.32 14.28
CA THR A 217 -15.92 14.01 15.16
C THR A 217 -15.56 13.20 16.40
N LYS A 218 -16.09 11.99 16.55
CA LYS A 218 -15.82 11.12 17.69
C LYS A 218 -14.37 10.64 17.64
N PRO A 219 -13.62 10.72 18.76
CA PRO A 219 -12.29 10.16 18.84
C PRO A 219 -12.26 8.65 18.53
N PHE A 220 -11.20 8.22 17.87
CA PHE A 220 -10.90 6.80 17.67
C PHE A 220 -10.43 6.17 18.98
N ARG A 221 -10.68 4.86 19.15
CA ARG A 221 -10.36 4.11 20.37
C ARG A 221 -8.91 4.29 20.82
N SER A 222 -7.98 4.17 19.88
CA SER A 222 -6.56 4.46 20.11
C SER A 222 -5.86 4.83 18.80
N VAL A 223 -4.73 5.53 18.92
CA VAL A 223 -3.85 5.86 17.79
C VAL A 223 -2.41 5.55 18.18
N GLN A 224 -1.75 4.75 17.37
CA GLN A 224 -0.33 4.42 17.49
C GLN A 224 0.40 4.92 16.23
N ILE A 225 1.52 5.61 16.42
CA ILE A 225 2.37 6.08 15.32
C ILE A 225 3.72 5.42 15.49
N TYR A 226 4.13 4.66 14.49
CA TYR A 226 5.45 4.06 14.42
C TYR A 226 6.26 4.73 13.31
N GLN A 227 7.55 4.93 13.57
CA GLN A 227 8.51 5.37 12.56
C GLN A 227 9.57 4.29 12.39
N LYS A 228 9.73 3.78 11.18
CA LYS A 228 10.74 2.77 10.88
C LYS A 228 11.01 2.69 9.38
N ASP A 229 12.27 2.73 9.01
CA ASP A 229 12.71 2.56 7.62
C ASP A 229 13.09 1.11 7.29
N PHE A 230 12.89 0.73 6.02
CA PHE A 230 13.20 -0.60 5.49
C PHE A 230 14.25 -0.56 4.36
N GLY A 231 14.78 0.63 4.05
CA GLY A 231 15.85 0.83 3.08
C GLY A 231 15.33 0.88 1.64
N GLN A 232 14.11 1.40 1.44
CA GLN A 232 13.54 1.53 0.11
C GLN A 232 14.21 2.69 -0.64
N VAL A 233 15.23 2.35 -1.44
CA VAL A 233 16.04 3.31 -2.21
C VAL A 233 15.14 4.23 -3.04
N ILE A 234 15.37 5.53 -2.94
CA ILE A 234 14.73 6.56 -3.77
C ILE A 234 15.25 6.35 -5.21
N GLY A 235 14.45 5.67 -6.05
CA GLY A 235 14.73 5.62 -7.48
C GLY A 235 14.48 7.00 -8.11
N GLN A 236 15.53 7.66 -8.63
CA GLN A 236 15.39 8.84 -9.47
C GLN A 236 14.73 8.41 -10.81
N GLY A 237 13.49 8.88 -11.06
CA GLY A 237 12.78 8.69 -12.32
C GLY A 237 11.64 7.66 -12.29
N PHE A 238 10.57 7.96 -13.03
CA PHE A 238 9.45 7.06 -13.30
C PHE A 238 9.91 5.88 -14.17
N SER A 239 10.86 6.09 -15.09
CA SER A 239 11.36 5.08 -16.04
C SER A 239 12.14 3.92 -15.41
N ASP A 240 12.91 4.15 -14.33
CA ASP A 240 13.76 3.11 -13.71
C ASP A 240 12.96 2.20 -12.75
N ARG A 241 11.71 2.55 -12.44
CA ARG A 241 10.81 1.79 -11.56
C ARG A 241 10.00 0.72 -12.30
N HIS A 242 10.05 0.67 -13.62
CA HIS A 242 9.22 -0.21 -14.44
C HIS A 242 9.97 -1.43 -15.01
N ASP A 243 11.20 -1.73 -14.56
CA ASP A 243 11.77 -3.05 -14.81
C ASP A 243 11.06 -4.07 -13.89
N VAL A 244 10.50 -5.13 -14.46
CA VAL A 244 9.79 -6.22 -13.77
C VAL A 244 10.59 -6.72 -12.55
N LYS A 245 11.92 -6.83 -12.69
CA LYS A 245 12.79 -7.27 -11.58
C LYS A 245 12.81 -6.28 -10.42
N VAL A 246 12.78 -4.98 -10.71
CA VAL A 246 12.75 -3.91 -9.70
C VAL A 246 11.42 -3.90 -8.96
N GLN A 247 10.31 -4.17 -9.66
CA GLN A 247 8.99 -4.27 -9.04
C GLN A 247 8.89 -5.42 -8.03
N GLY A 248 9.45 -6.59 -8.36
CA GLY A 248 9.50 -7.72 -7.42
C GLY A 248 10.24 -7.37 -6.11
N ILE A 249 11.38 -6.69 -6.21
CA ILE A 249 12.16 -6.23 -5.04
C ILE A 249 11.35 -5.22 -4.22
N ARG A 250 10.69 -4.26 -4.88
CA ARG A 250 9.87 -3.24 -4.21
C ARG A 250 8.72 -3.86 -3.42
N ARG A 251 7.99 -4.81 -4.02
CA ARG A 251 6.89 -5.52 -3.34
C ARG A 251 7.38 -6.29 -2.12
N LYS A 252 8.50 -7.00 -2.23
CA LYS A 252 9.11 -7.70 -1.09
C LYS A 252 9.43 -6.75 0.07
N LEU A 253 9.97 -5.56 -0.21
CA LEU A 253 10.20 -4.53 0.81
C LEU A 253 8.90 -3.99 1.43
N MET A 254 7.87 -3.74 0.62
CA MET A 254 6.55 -3.33 1.11
C MET A 254 5.93 -4.40 2.01
N GLY A 255 6.06 -5.69 1.65
CA GLY A 255 5.63 -6.81 2.48
C GLY A 255 6.31 -6.83 3.85
N ARG A 256 7.61 -6.49 3.92
CA ARG A 256 8.33 -6.35 5.21
C ARG A 256 7.74 -5.23 6.07
N ALA A 257 7.45 -4.07 5.47
CA ALA A 257 6.87 -2.94 6.17
C ALA A 257 5.47 -3.26 6.72
N ARG A 258 4.60 -3.85 5.89
CA ARG A 258 3.25 -4.28 6.31
C ARG A 258 3.32 -5.32 7.42
N ASN A 259 4.14 -6.37 7.27
CA ASN A 259 4.28 -7.40 8.30
C ASN A 259 4.81 -6.84 9.62
N TRP A 260 5.75 -5.90 9.58
CA TRP A 260 6.27 -5.26 10.78
C TRP A 260 5.19 -4.43 11.49
N LEU A 261 4.46 -3.60 10.76
CA LEU A 261 3.35 -2.81 11.30
C LEU A 261 2.29 -3.73 11.94
N LEU A 262 1.87 -4.77 11.22
CA LEU A 262 0.91 -5.76 11.70
C LEU A 262 1.36 -6.41 13.01
N SER A 263 2.60 -6.93 13.03
CA SER A 263 3.13 -7.65 14.20
C SER A 263 3.28 -6.78 15.44
N THR A 264 3.44 -5.46 15.25
CA THR A 264 3.59 -4.50 16.35
C THR A 264 2.23 -4.05 16.87
N ALA A 265 1.25 -3.88 15.97
CA ALA A 265 -0.04 -3.29 16.29
C ALA A 265 -1.12 -4.32 16.69
N LEU A 266 -1.10 -5.54 16.13
CA LEU A 266 -2.12 -6.56 16.37
C LEU A 266 -2.17 -6.99 17.84
N LYS A 267 -3.37 -7.00 18.42
CA LYS A 267 -3.65 -7.40 19.80
C LYS A 267 -4.61 -8.60 19.83
N PRO A 268 -4.66 -9.34 20.96
CA PRO A 268 -5.55 -10.50 21.10
C PRO A 268 -7.03 -10.16 20.92
N TYR A 269 -7.44 -8.96 21.34
CA TYR A 269 -8.83 -8.50 21.33
C TYR A 269 -9.31 -7.94 19.98
N HIS A 270 -8.45 -7.89 18.95
CA HIS A 270 -8.89 -7.45 17.61
C HIS A 270 -9.69 -8.56 16.94
N SER A 271 -10.88 -8.23 16.46
CA SER A 271 -11.72 -9.13 15.65
C SER A 271 -11.44 -8.95 14.15
N TRP A 272 -11.08 -7.73 13.76
CA TRP A 272 -10.86 -7.33 12.37
C TRP A 272 -9.53 -6.59 12.20
N VAL A 273 -8.92 -6.76 11.05
CA VAL A 273 -7.79 -5.95 10.58
C VAL A 273 -8.20 -5.33 9.25
N TYR A 274 -8.12 -4.01 9.18
CA TYR A 274 -8.45 -3.23 8.01
C TYR A 274 -7.21 -2.51 7.49
N TRP A 275 -6.71 -2.90 6.32
CA TRP A 275 -5.62 -2.21 5.64
C TRP A 275 -6.19 -1.13 4.74
N ARG A 276 -5.56 0.05 4.77
CA ARG A 276 -6.00 1.18 3.97
C ARG A 276 -4.82 2.02 3.48
N ASP A 277 -4.78 2.33 2.19
CA ASP A 277 -3.84 3.31 1.65
C ASP A 277 -4.30 4.75 1.98
N VAL A 278 -3.34 5.67 1.99
CA VAL A 278 -3.54 7.07 2.43
C VAL A 278 -4.24 7.96 1.40
N ASP A 279 -4.22 7.54 0.15
CA ASP A 279 -4.64 8.25 -1.06
C ASP A 279 -6.00 7.77 -1.59
N ILE A 280 -6.87 7.30 -0.69
CA ILE A 280 -8.29 7.11 -1.00
C ILE A 280 -9.00 8.47 -0.94
N GLU A 281 -9.61 8.85 -2.05
CA GLU A 281 -10.35 10.09 -2.19
C GLU A 281 -11.77 10.00 -1.66
N THR A 282 -12.53 8.97 -2.02
CA THR A 282 -13.89 8.77 -1.48
C THR A 282 -14.18 7.29 -1.29
N SER A 283 -14.99 7.00 -0.28
CA SER A 283 -15.53 5.67 -0.01
C SER A 283 -16.89 5.84 0.66
N PRO A 284 -17.84 4.90 0.47
CA PRO A 284 -19.05 4.90 1.29
C PRO A 284 -18.69 4.79 2.77
N GLY A 285 -19.46 5.45 3.64
CA GLY A 285 -19.15 5.53 5.07
C GLY A 285 -19.29 4.19 5.80
N ASP A 286 -20.20 3.34 5.33
CA ASP A 286 -20.48 2.00 5.86
C ASP A 286 -19.54 0.91 5.31
N ILE A 287 -18.36 1.27 4.80
CA ILE A 287 -17.40 0.36 4.18
C ILE A 287 -17.01 -0.84 5.04
N LEU A 288 -16.87 -0.66 6.35
CA LEU A 288 -16.55 -1.74 7.27
C LEU A 288 -17.74 -2.69 7.41
N GLU A 289 -18.90 -2.15 7.76
CA GLU A 289 -20.14 -2.91 7.93
C GLU A 289 -20.52 -3.65 6.65
N HIS A 290 -20.39 -3.00 5.50
CA HIS A 290 -20.72 -3.60 4.21
C HIS A 290 -19.86 -4.81 3.91
N MET A 291 -18.54 -4.73 4.11
CA MET A 291 -17.65 -5.88 3.91
C MET A 291 -17.83 -6.95 4.99
N MET A 292 -18.15 -6.58 6.23
CA MET A 292 -18.43 -7.55 7.32
C MET A 292 -19.61 -8.47 6.99
N LYS A 293 -20.61 -8.02 6.23
CA LYS A 293 -21.77 -8.84 5.78
C LYS A 293 -21.35 -10.17 5.14
N PHE A 294 -20.19 -10.21 4.48
CA PHE A 294 -19.68 -11.37 3.75
C PHE A 294 -18.87 -12.33 4.62
N SER A 295 -18.64 -11.98 5.89
CA SER A 295 -17.88 -12.79 6.86
C SER A 295 -18.38 -14.22 7.08
N PRO A 296 -19.66 -14.59 6.87
CA PRO A 296 -20.07 -15.99 6.97
C PRO A 296 -19.44 -16.89 5.89
N ALA A 297 -19.05 -16.32 4.74
CA ALA A 297 -18.51 -17.05 3.60
C ALA A 297 -17.06 -16.70 3.26
N PHE A 298 -16.59 -15.51 3.64
CA PHE A 298 -15.26 -15.00 3.31
C PHE A 298 -14.52 -14.54 4.57
N ASP A 299 -13.21 -14.71 4.58
CA ASP A 299 -12.34 -14.27 5.69
C ASP A 299 -11.56 -12.99 5.33
N VAL A 300 -11.38 -12.75 4.04
CA VAL A 300 -10.77 -11.55 3.46
C VAL A 300 -11.71 -11.01 2.39
N VAL A 301 -12.02 -9.71 2.44
CA VAL A 301 -12.89 -9.02 1.49
C VAL A 301 -12.23 -7.72 1.05
N VAL A 302 -12.27 -7.44 -0.24
CA VAL A 302 -11.81 -6.16 -0.82
C VAL A 302 -12.89 -5.50 -1.68
N PRO A 303 -13.02 -4.17 -1.65
CA PRO A 303 -13.86 -3.43 -2.58
C PRO A 303 -13.17 -3.29 -3.94
N ASN A 304 -13.92 -2.87 -4.96
CA ASN A 304 -13.34 -2.43 -6.21
C ASN A 304 -12.71 -1.04 -6.07
N VAL A 305 -11.61 -0.78 -6.78
CA VAL A 305 -10.88 0.49 -6.69
C VAL A 305 -10.74 1.13 -8.05
N TRP A 306 -11.32 2.31 -8.18
CA TRP A 306 -11.32 3.11 -9.40
C TRP A 306 -10.67 4.45 -9.16
N ARG A 307 -10.26 5.10 -10.25
CA ARG A 307 -9.66 6.43 -10.22
C ARG A 307 -10.43 7.35 -11.15
N PRO A 308 -10.83 8.55 -10.70
CA PRO A 308 -11.43 9.54 -11.56
C PRO A 308 -10.36 10.10 -12.49
N LEU A 309 -10.75 10.55 -13.67
CA LEU A 309 -9.86 11.13 -14.66
C LEU A 309 -10.42 12.45 -15.16
N PRO A 310 -9.55 13.37 -15.61
CA PRO A 310 -9.99 14.49 -16.42
C PRO A 310 -10.83 14.05 -17.62
N THR A 311 -11.78 14.90 -18.01
CA THR A 311 -12.68 14.71 -19.16
C THR A 311 -11.96 14.41 -20.47
N PHE A 312 -10.73 14.92 -20.63
CA PHE A 312 -9.91 14.64 -21.81
C PHE A 312 -9.23 13.27 -21.81
N LEU A 313 -9.31 12.51 -20.70
CA LEU A 313 -8.78 11.15 -20.54
C LEU A 313 -9.88 10.09 -20.37
N GLY A 314 -11.16 10.46 -20.48
CA GLY A 314 -12.27 9.50 -20.42
C GLY A 314 -12.97 9.37 -19.06
N ASN A 315 -12.84 10.37 -18.18
CA ASN A 315 -13.59 10.54 -16.92
C ASN A 315 -13.27 9.59 -15.76
N GLU A 316 -13.04 8.30 -16.02
CA GLU A 316 -12.73 7.32 -14.98
C GLU A 316 -11.96 6.13 -15.56
N GLN A 317 -11.22 5.42 -14.71
CA GLN A 317 -10.58 4.17 -15.09
C GLN A 317 -10.42 3.22 -13.89
N PRO A 318 -10.28 1.92 -14.15
CA PRO A 318 -9.66 0.97 -13.23
C PRO A 318 -8.34 1.49 -12.64
N TYR A 319 -8.17 1.31 -11.33
CA TYR A 319 -6.94 1.67 -10.64
C TYR A 319 -6.18 0.44 -10.15
N ASP A 320 -6.78 -0.34 -9.26
CA ASP A 320 -6.12 -1.49 -8.66
C ASP A 320 -6.30 -2.75 -9.50
N LEU A 321 -5.24 -3.16 -10.20
CA LEU A 321 -5.20 -4.38 -11.00
C LEU A 321 -4.62 -5.58 -10.22
N ASN A 322 -4.31 -5.43 -8.93
CA ASN A 322 -3.72 -6.50 -8.12
C ASN A 322 -4.77 -7.42 -7.48
N SER A 323 -6.05 -7.07 -7.60
CA SER A 323 -7.17 -7.92 -7.23
C SER A 323 -7.67 -8.68 -8.45
N TRP A 324 -7.51 -10.01 -8.48
CA TRP A 324 -7.80 -10.81 -9.66
C TRP A 324 -8.14 -12.27 -9.35
N ILE A 325 -8.82 -12.90 -10.31
CA ILE A 325 -9.13 -14.33 -10.36
C ILE A 325 -8.05 -15.02 -11.19
N GLU A 326 -7.49 -16.11 -10.67
CA GLU A 326 -6.43 -16.86 -11.35
C GLU A 326 -6.91 -17.43 -12.69
N SER A 327 -6.00 -17.49 -13.66
CA SER A 327 -6.26 -18.04 -14.98
C SER A 327 -5.41 -19.29 -15.22
N LYS A 328 -5.82 -20.10 -16.20
CA LYS A 328 -5.02 -21.25 -16.63
C LYS A 328 -3.68 -20.80 -17.21
N GLU A 329 -3.70 -19.74 -18.01
CA GLU A 329 -2.54 -19.16 -18.67
C GLU A 329 -1.55 -18.58 -17.66
N GLY A 330 -2.04 -17.94 -16.59
CA GLY A 330 -1.21 -17.43 -15.48
C GLY A 330 -0.51 -18.57 -14.72
N LEU A 331 -1.21 -19.68 -14.50
CA LEU A 331 -0.61 -20.89 -13.91
C LEU A 331 0.42 -21.55 -14.82
N GLU A 332 0.16 -21.63 -16.14
CA GLU A 332 1.13 -22.18 -17.10
C GLU A 332 2.36 -21.28 -17.21
N LEU A 333 2.18 -19.95 -17.23
CA LEU A 333 3.28 -18.99 -17.19
C LEU A 333 4.14 -19.17 -15.95
N ALA A 334 3.52 -19.27 -14.76
CA ALA A 334 4.24 -19.43 -13.50
C ALA A 334 5.16 -20.68 -13.51
N LYS A 335 4.74 -21.78 -14.14
CA LYS A 335 5.57 -23.00 -14.29
C LYS A 335 6.83 -22.80 -15.13
N THR A 336 6.86 -21.78 -15.99
CA THR A 336 8.04 -21.47 -16.83
C THR A 336 9.06 -20.55 -16.16
N LEU A 337 8.68 -19.92 -15.05
CA LEU A 337 9.49 -18.97 -14.32
C LEU A 337 10.31 -19.66 -13.22
N ASN A 338 11.40 -19.02 -12.79
CA ASN A 338 12.13 -19.49 -11.62
C ASN A 338 11.33 -19.20 -10.35
N GLU A 339 11.60 -19.94 -9.28
CA GLU A 339 10.91 -19.76 -8.00
C GLU A 339 11.00 -18.33 -7.45
N ASP A 340 12.13 -17.65 -7.70
CA ASP A 340 12.36 -16.28 -7.22
C ASP A 340 11.72 -15.18 -8.10
N ASP A 341 11.27 -15.52 -9.31
CA ASP A 341 10.67 -14.57 -10.24
C ASP A 341 9.28 -14.15 -9.75
N VAL A 342 9.02 -12.84 -9.77
CA VAL A 342 7.75 -12.25 -9.32
C VAL A 342 6.95 -11.79 -10.53
N ILE A 343 5.76 -12.37 -10.70
CA ILE A 343 4.72 -11.88 -11.60
C ILE A 343 4.15 -10.62 -10.98
N VAL A 344 4.11 -9.56 -11.78
CA VAL A 344 3.51 -8.29 -11.43
C VAL A 344 2.51 -7.95 -12.52
N GLU A 345 1.25 -7.77 -12.14
CA GLU A 345 0.20 -7.44 -13.10
C GLU A 345 0.43 -6.10 -13.80
N GLY A 346 -0.05 -6.00 -15.05
CA GLY A 346 0.06 -4.79 -15.88
C GLY A 346 1.30 -4.72 -16.78
N TYR A 347 2.15 -5.75 -16.79
CA TYR A 347 3.34 -5.85 -17.64
C TYR A 347 3.08 -6.69 -18.88
N ALA A 348 3.38 -6.15 -20.06
CA ALA A 348 3.19 -6.84 -21.34
C ALA A 348 4.09 -8.08 -21.48
N GLU A 349 5.18 -8.12 -20.72
CA GLU A 349 6.14 -9.21 -20.63
C GLU A 349 5.49 -10.50 -20.08
N TYR A 350 4.45 -10.38 -19.25
CA TYR A 350 3.75 -11.50 -18.63
C TYR A 350 2.26 -11.48 -19.00
N PRO A 351 1.86 -12.09 -20.12
CA PRO A 351 0.46 -12.21 -20.48
C PRO A 351 -0.23 -13.24 -19.57
N THR A 352 -0.74 -12.80 -18.42
CA THR A 352 -1.38 -13.66 -17.42
C THR A 352 -2.82 -14.00 -17.79
N TRP A 353 -3.52 -13.16 -18.58
CA TRP A 353 -4.94 -13.34 -18.94
C TRP A 353 -5.88 -13.47 -17.73
N ARG A 354 -5.47 -12.95 -16.57
CA ARG A 354 -6.29 -12.95 -15.36
C ARG A 354 -7.46 -11.99 -15.51
N VAL A 355 -8.58 -12.35 -14.86
CA VAL A 355 -9.72 -11.45 -14.76
C VAL A 355 -9.49 -10.57 -13.54
N HIS A 356 -9.23 -9.28 -13.78
CA HIS A 356 -9.06 -8.31 -12.70
C HIS A 356 -10.41 -7.84 -12.19
N LEU A 357 -10.57 -7.74 -10.86
CA LEU A 357 -11.77 -7.26 -10.18
C LEU A 357 -12.24 -5.92 -10.76
N ALA A 358 -11.29 -5.03 -11.08
CA ALA A 358 -11.56 -3.72 -11.63
C ALA A 358 -12.36 -3.75 -12.94
N TYR A 359 -12.14 -4.76 -13.80
CA TYR A 359 -12.84 -4.87 -15.08
C TYR A 359 -14.21 -5.56 -14.99
N ILE A 360 -14.56 -6.15 -13.85
CA ILE A 360 -15.89 -6.77 -13.63
C ILE A 360 -16.95 -5.69 -13.34
N ARG A 361 -16.54 -4.49 -12.91
CA ARG A 361 -17.47 -3.43 -12.49
C ARG A 361 -18.45 -3.05 -13.59
N GLU A 362 -19.71 -3.19 -13.25
CA GLU A 362 -20.83 -2.49 -13.86
C GLU A 362 -21.28 -1.34 -12.95
N PRO A 363 -21.43 -0.08 -13.45
CA PRO A 363 -21.79 1.06 -12.61
C PRO A 363 -23.11 0.94 -11.86
N ASN A 364 -24.07 0.18 -12.40
CA ASN A 364 -25.37 -0.08 -11.80
C ASN A 364 -25.50 -1.54 -11.32
N GLY A 365 -24.38 -2.25 -11.18
CA GLY A 365 -24.36 -3.63 -10.71
C GLY A 365 -24.71 -3.73 -9.22
N ASN A 366 -25.02 -4.96 -8.77
CA ASN A 366 -25.38 -5.20 -7.39
C ASN A 366 -24.17 -4.98 -6.45
N PRO A 367 -24.17 -4.00 -5.53
CA PRO A 367 -23.06 -3.79 -4.60
C PRO A 367 -22.82 -4.98 -3.65
N ASP A 368 -23.78 -5.90 -3.54
CA ASP A 368 -23.66 -7.12 -2.74
C ASP A 368 -23.18 -8.34 -3.55
N GLU A 369 -22.89 -8.18 -4.84
CA GLU A 369 -22.20 -9.22 -5.60
C GLU A 369 -20.77 -9.37 -5.07
N ILE A 370 -20.33 -10.61 -4.93
CA ILE A 370 -18.99 -10.97 -4.49
C ILE A 370 -18.44 -12.09 -5.36
N VAL A 371 -17.19 -11.97 -5.76
CA VAL A 371 -16.47 -12.98 -6.54
C VAL A 371 -15.31 -13.55 -5.73
N ASP A 372 -15.02 -14.84 -5.91
CA ASP A 372 -13.85 -15.49 -5.30
C ASP A 372 -12.58 -14.98 -6.00
N LEU A 373 -11.59 -14.54 -5.23
CA LEU A 373 -10.34 -13.97 -5.75
C LEU A 373 -9.14 -14.86 -5.39
N ASP A 374 -8.05 -14.75 -6.13
CA ASP A 374 -6.77 -15.42 -5.87
C ASP A 374 -5.66 -14.43 -5.51
N GLY A 375 -5.66 -13.26 -6.16
CA GLY A 375 -4.82 -12.11 -5.81
C GLY A 375 -5.66 -10.99 -5.20
N VAL A 376 -5.06 -10.26 -4.27
CA VAL A 376 -5.67 -9.11 -3.59
C VAL A 376 -4.74 -7.92 -3.70
N GLY A 377 -5.28 -6.74 -3.98
CA GLY A 377 -4.53 -5.48 -3.94
C GLY A 377 -4.52 -4.79 -2.58
N GLY A 378 -3.56 -3.89 -2.40
CA GLY A 378 -3.20 -3.30 -1.10
C GLY A 378 -4.04 -2.12 -0.62
N VAL A 379 -4.95 -1.60 -1.46
CA VAL A 379 -5.59 -0.29 -1.25
C VAL A 379 -6.60 -0.31 -0.10
N SER A 380 -7.43 -1.34 -0.02
CA SER A 380 -8.46 -1.48 1.01
C SER A 380 -8.74 -2.97 1.24
N ILE A 381 -8.32 -3.51 2.38
CA ILE A 381 -8.47 -4.94 2.70
C ILE A 381 -9.09 -5.08 4.07
N LEU A 382 -10.30 -5.63 4.16
CA LEU A 382 -10.85 -6.10 5.43
C LEU A 382 -10.61 -7.59 5.57
N ALA A 383 -9.95 -7.99 6.65
CA ALA A 383 -9.72 -9.39 6.96
C ALA A 383 -10.03 -9.67 8.43
N LYS A 384 -10.55 -10.87 8.72
CA LYS A 384 -10.68 -11.32 10.11
C LYS A 384 -9.30 -11.40 10.75
N ALA A 385 -9.15 -10.93 11.97
CA ALA A 385 -7.85 -10.90 12.66
C ALA A 385 -7.25 -12.31 12.82
N LYS A 386 -8.09 -13.35 12.90
CA LYS A 386 -7.66 -14.76 12.93
C LYS A 386 -6.82 -15.18 11.72
N VAL A 387 -7.05 -14.59 10.55
CA VAL A 387 -6.29 -14.86 9.32
C VAL A 387 -4.80 -14.62 9.55
N PHE A 388 -4.48 -13.52 10.21
CA PHE A 388 -3.11 -13.14 10.55
C PHE A 388 -2.57 -13.93 11.75
N ARG A 389 -3.39 -14.14 12.80
CA ARG A 389 -2.96 -14.93 13.98
C ARG A 389 -2.61 -16.38 13.65
N GLN A 390 -3.24 -16.96 12.62
CA GLN A 390 -2.96 -18.32 12.16
C GLN A 390 -1.77 -18.40 11.19
N GLY A 391 -1.17 -17.27 10.80
CA GLY A 391 0.11 -17.22 10.08
C GLY A 391 0.06 -16.62 8.67
N SER A 392 -1.12 -16.30 8.13
CA SER A 392 -1.18 -15.56 6.86
C SER A 392 -0.59 -14.16 7.05
N ASN A 393 0.07 -13.63 6.04
CA ASN A 393 0.78 -12.35 6.08
C ASN A 393 1.03 -11.85 4.66
N PHE A 394 1.79 -10.77 4.49
CA PHE A 394 2.22 -10.26 3.20
C PHE A 394 3.62 -10.82 2.87
N PRO A 395 3.76 -11.89 2.05
CA PRO A 395 5.06 -12.53 1.87
C PRO A 395 6.12 -11.53 1.38
N ALA A 396 7.15 -11.35 2.21
CA ALA A 396 8.33 -10.53 1.94
C ALA A 396 9.38 -11.28 1.09
N PHE A 397 8.99 -12.43 0.57
CA PHE A 397 9.73 -13.33 -0.30
C PHE A 397 8.79 -13.76 -1.43
N THR A 398 9.31 -14.44 -2.45
CA THR A 398 8.45 -14.92 -3.53
C THR A 398 7.64 -16.11 -3.04
N PHE A 399 6.31 -16.01 -3.11
CA PHE A 399 5.39 -17.10 -2.81
C PHE A 399 4.52 -17.36 -4.03
N MET A 400 4.64 -18.55 -4.63
CA MET A 400 3.95 -18.91 -5.87
C MET A 400 4.10 -17.85 -6.97
N ASN A 401 5.33 -17.36 -7.18
CA ASN A 401 5.68 -16.28 -8.10
C ASN A 401 5.04 -14.91 -7.81
N HIS A 402 4.58 -14.64 -6.58
CA HIS A 402 4.03 -13.35 -6.17
C HIS A 402 4.74 -12.85 -4.92
N ALA A 403 4.52 -11.58 -4.56
CA ALA A 403 4.98 -11.02 -3.29
C ALA A 403 3.92 -10.05 -2.73
N GLU A 404 4.02 -9.72 -1.45
CA GLU A 404 3.18 -8.73 -0.78
C GLU A 404 1.67 -9.08 -0.81
N THR A 405 0.80 -8.22 -1.34
CA THR A 405 -0.67 -8.33 -1.24
C THR A 405 -1.25 -9.43 -2.13
N GLU A 406 -0.75 -9.58 -3.35
CA GLU A 406 -1.16 -10.68 -4.23
C GLU A 406 -0.76 -12.03 -3.65
N ALA A 407 0.44 -12.09 -3.05
CA ALA A 407 0.90 -13.29 -2.36
C ALA A 407 0.14 -13.54 -1.05
N PHE A 408 -0.33 -12.50 -0.35
CA PHE A 408 -1.24 -12.64 0.79
C PHE A 408 -2.57 -13.31 0.37
N GLY A 409 -3.14 -12.91 -0.77
CA GLY A 409 -4.32 -13.58 -1.34
C GLY A 409 -4.09 -15.08 -1.55
N LYS A 410 -3.01 -15.42 -2.27
CA LYS A 410 -2.62 -16.82 -2.51
C LYS A 410 -2.35 -17.59 -1.23
N LEU A 411 -1.56 -17.03 -0.32
CA LEU A 411 -1.20 -17.67 0.95
C LEU A 411 -2.44 -17.95 1.78
N SER A 412 -3.36 -16.98 1.88
CA SER A 412 -4.61 -17.14 2.62
C SER A 412 -5.43 -18.32 2.07
N LYS A 413 -5.55 -18.45 0.74
CA LYS A 413 -6.22 -19.61 0.13
C LYS A 413 -5.51 -20.93 0.39
N GLN A 414 -4.17 -20.95 0.29
CA GLN A 414 -3.39 -22.16 0.60
C GLN A 414 -3.55 -22.60 2.05
N MET A 415 -3.82 -21.67 2.96
CA MET A 415 -4.13 -21.94 4.37
C MET A 415 -5.59 -22.31 4.62
N GLY A 416 -6.43 -22.36 3.58
CA GLY A 416 -7.85 -22.75 3.68
C GLY A 416 -8.81 -21.60 3.95
N PHE A 417 -8.34 -20.34 3.94
CA PHE A 417 -9.22 -19.17 4.05
C PHE A 417 -9.87 -18.82 2.72
N ARG A 418 -11.00 -18.12 2.78
CA ARG A 418 -11.69 -17.63 1.59
C ARG A 418 -11.46 -16.14 1.38
N VAL A 419 -11.17 -15.78 0.14
CA VAL A 419 -10.84 -14.43 -0.29
C VAL A 419 -11.85 -13.96 -1.34
N GLY A 420 -12.48 -12.83 -1.10
CA GLY A 420 -13.55 -12.31 -1.94
C GLY A 420 -13.33 -10.86 -2.37
N GLY A 421 -13.89 -10.49 -3.51
CA GLY A 421 -13.87 -9.14 -4.05
C GLY A 421 -15.27 -8.67 -4.41
N LEU A 422 -15.60 -7.42 -4.10
CA LEU A 422 -16.88 -6.81 -4.42
C LEU A 422 -16.78 -6.00 -5.72
N PRO A 423 -17.16 -6.53 -6.90
CA PRO A 423 -16.93 -5.88 -8.19
C PRO A 423 -17.66 -4.55 -8.36
N HIS A 424 -18.83 -4.37 -7.74
CA HIS A 424 -19.65 -3.16 -7.91
C HIS A 424 -19.57 -2.19 -6.74
N TYR A 425 -19.10 -2.65 -5.57
CA TYR A 425 -18.86 -1.79 -4.42
C TYR A 425 -17.52 -1.06 -4.58
N THR A 426 -17.59 0.21 -4.99
CA THR A 426 -16.42 0.95 -5.50
C THR A 426 -15.93 1.99 -4.50
N ILE A 427 -14.62 2.03 -4.26
CA ILE A 427 -13.93 3.16 -3.64
C ILE A 427 -13.07 3.88 -4.68
N TRP A 428 -12.78 5.15 -4.43
CA TRP A 428 -12.10 6.03 -5.37
C TRP A 428 -10.74 6.44 -4.84
N HIS A 429 -9.70 6.16 -5.62
CA HIS A 429 -8.35 6.64 -5.38
C HIS A 429 -8.18 8.06 -5.94
N ILE A 430 -7.31 8.90 -5.34
CA ILE A 430 -7.05 10.24 -5.88
C ILE A 430 -6.49 10.16 -7.31
N TYR A 431 -6.79 11.20 -8.11
CA TYR A 431 -6.09 11.41 -9.37
C TYR A 431 -4.79 12.18 -9.15
N GLU A 432 -3.66 11.54 -9.47
CA GLU A 432 -2.35 12.19 -9.52
C GLU A 432 -1.94 12.39 -10.99
N PRO A 433 -1.84 13.64 -11.47
CA PRO A 433 -1.43 13.91 -12.85
C PRO A 433 -0.01 13.43 -13.12
N SER A 434 0.19 12.68 -14.21
CA SER A 434 1.52 12.39 -14.74
C SER A 434 2.17 13.64 -15.38
N GLU A 435 3.47 13.57 -15.69
CA GLU A 435 4.14 14.65 -16.43
C GLU A 435 3.47 14.93 -17.78
N ASP A 436 3.04 13.89 -18.48
CA ASP A 436 2.33 14.00 -19.76
C ASP A 436 0.96 14.67 -19.59
N ASP A 437 0.24 14.34 -18.51
CA ASP A 437 -1.05 14.97 -18.18
C ASP A 437 -0.85 16.46 -17.90
N LEU A 438 0.17 16.84 -17.14
CA LEU A 438 0.51 18.24 -16.86
C LEU A 438 0.87 19.01 -18.14
N ILE A 439 1.58 18.36 -19.08
CA ILE A 439 1.88 18.94 -20.40
C ILE A 439 0.59 19.13 -21.20
N GLN A 440 -0.32 18.15 -21.18
CA GLN A 440 -1.61 18.23 -21.87
C GLN A 440 -2.49 19.33 -21.30
N ILE A 441 -2.64 19.41 -19.97
CA ILE A 441 -3.35 20.48 -19.26
C ILE A 441 -2.75 21.85 -19.63
N SER A 442 -1.43 21.97 -19.64
CA SER A 442 -0.73 23.19 -20.07
C SER A 442 -1.04 23.59 -21.51
N ARG A 443 -1.18 22.62 -22.43
CA ARG A 443 -1.58 22.87 -23.82
C ARG A 443 -3.03 23.35 -23.92
N LEU A 444 -3.94 22.74 -23.15
CA LEU A 444 -5.35 23.13 -23.09
C LEU A 444 -5.52 24.56 -22.57
N GLU A 445 -4.82 24.92 -21.50
CA GLU A 445 -4.81 26.27 -20.93
C GLU A 445 -4.30 27.32 -21.92
N ARG A 446 -3.20 27.04 -22.63
CA ARG A 446 -2.70 27.93 -23.69
C ARG A 446 -3.73 28.14 -24.81
N LYS A 447 -4.46 27.09 -25.20
CA LYS A 447 -5.51 27.16 -26.22
C LYS A 447 -6.73 27.97 -25.73
N LYS A 448 -7.13 27.79 -24.46
CA LYS A 448 -8.21 28.54 -23.80
C LYS A 448 -7.89 30.04 -23.76
N ARG A 449 -6.69 30.43 -23.31
CA ARG A 449 -6.24 31.84 -23.29
C ARG A 449 -6.23 32.48 -24.68
N ARG A 450 -5.73 31.75 -25.70
CA ARG A 450 -5.74 32.24 -27.09
C ARG A 450 -7.16 32.45 -27.63
N ARG A 451 -8.12 31.59 -27.27
CA ARG A 451 -9.53 31.76 -27.64
C ARG A 451 -10.15 32.99 -26.99
N LEU A 452 -9.92 33.19 -25.69
CA LEU A 452 -10.42 34.36 -24.96
C LEU A 452 -9.86 35.68 -25.53
N ASN A 453 -8.55 35.73 -25.85
CA ASN A 453 -7.94 36.91 -26.44
C ASN A 453 -8.48 37.23 -27.85
N LYS A 454 -8.86 36.20 -28.62
CA LYS A 454 -9.50 36.37 -29.94
C LYS A 454 -10.98 36.76 -29.88
N ALA A 455 -11.66 36.49 -28.76
CA ALA A 455 -13.07 36.83 -28.56
C ALA A 455 -13.26 38.21 -27.93
N GLY A 456 -12.20 38.79 -27.36
CA GLY A 456 -12.18 40.16 -26.83
C GLY A 456 -11.63 41.22 -27.80
N HIS A 457 -11.33 40.84 -29.05
CA HIS A 457 -11.11 41.72 -30.21
C HIS A 457 -12.26 41.50 -31.18
#